data_AF-A0A1Y1WH43-F1
#
_entry.id   AF-A0A1Y1WH43-F1
#
_cell.length_a   1.000
_cell.length_b   1.000
_cell.length_c   1.000
_cell.angle_alpha   90.00
_cell.angle_beta   90.00
_cell.angle_gamma   90.00
#
_symmetry.space_group_name_H-M   'P 1'
#
loop_
_entity.id
_entity.type
_entity.pdbx_description
1 polymer ?
#
loop_
_entity_poly.entity_id
_entity_poly.type
_entity_poly.pdbx_seq_one_letter_code
_entity_poly.pdbx_strand_id
1 'polypeptide(L)'
;MSDSYDYISKNLSIVSEKKADQILGHAFTLQLDGKGAMSRQYVHQSLILTYIMQMGPSGVRLFFDRVASPGRAQEMFNNDVNSRYNHIVERCKVIKGEREQYTEPEVESIQLQCDDPNAPIRISVPDESNPEEDQERIKLFKSMPTVFQEALKEGTLEAVNKALATIPGPEAEQLLGICGQGDFLVIDGEIVVDPNEEPSKQ
;
A
#
# COMPACT_ATOMS: atom_id res chain seq x y z
N MET A 1 -38.36 8.62 0.92
CA MET A 1 -38.73 7.66 1.99
C MET A 1 -40.05 6.94 1.70
N SER A 2 -41.05 7.57 1.05
CA SER A 2 -42.31 6.89 0.67
C SER A 2 -42.07 5.61 -0.14
N ASP A 3 -41.20 5.66 -1.15
CA ASP A 3 -40.91 4.50 -1.98
C ASP A 3 -40.27 3.34 -1.20
N SER A 4 -39.38 3.64 -0.25
CA SER A 4 -38.79 2.63 0.63
C SER A 4 -39.84 1.98 1.53
N TYR A 5 -40.77 2.78 2.09
CA TYR A 5 -41.87 2.26 2.90
C TYR A 5 -42.75 1.31 2.09
N ASP A 6 -43.18 1.73 0.90
CA ASP A 6 -44.08 0.94 0.04
C ASP A 6 -43.41 -0.37 -0.40
N TYR A 7 -42.14 -0.30 -0.80
CA TYR A 7 -41.40 -1.47 -1.24
C TYR A 7 -41.16 -2.46 -0.10
N ILE A 8 -40.69 -2.00 1.06
CA ILE A 8 -40.40 -2.86 2.21
C ILE A 8 -41.70 -3.50 2.73
N SER A 9 -42.79 -2.72 2.81
CA SER A 9 -44.09 -3.22 3.28
C SER A 9 -44.64 -4.35 2.39
N LYS A 10 -44.36 -4.32 1.08
CA LYS A 10 -44.75 -5.36 0.12
C LYS A 10 -43.77 -6.53 0.07
N ASN A 11 -42.55 -6.37 0.59
CA ASN A 11 -41.45 -7.33 0.43
C ASN A 11 -40.73 -7.60 1.76
N LEU A 12 -41.47 -7.96 2.81
CA LEU A 12 -40.91 -8.14 4.16
C LEU A 12 -39.77 -9.15 4.25
N SER A 13 -39.67 -10.10 3.32
CA SER A 13 -38.57 -11.07 3.25
C SER A 13 -37.19 -10.44 3.04
N ILE A 14 -37.12 -9.18 2.58
CA ILE A 14 -35.85 -8.46 2.44
C ILE A 14 -35.35 -7.91 3.78
N VAL A 15 -36.22 -7.81 4.79
CA VAL A 15 -35.88 -7.31 6.12
C VAL A 15 -35.13 -8.41 6.87
N SER A 16 -33.83 -8.46 6.67
CA SER A 16 -32.93 -9.41 7.31
C SER A 16 -31.52 -8.84 7.46
N GLU A 17 -30.79 -9.33 8.46
CA GLU A 17 -29.40 -8.93 8.72
C GLU A 17 -28.54 -9.15 7.49
N LYS A 18 -28.64 -10.35 6.89
CA LYS A 18 -27.92 -10.71 5.67
C LYS A 18 -28.15 -9.70 4.53
N LYS A 19 -29.36 -9.18 4.36
CA LYS A 19 -29.65 -8.19 3.30
C LYS A 19 -29.12 -6.81 3.67
N ALA A 20 -29.24 -6.39 4.93
CA ALA A 20 -28.63 -5.15 5.39
C ALA A 20 -27.10 -5.14 5.19
N ASP A 21 -26.44 -6.26 5.51
CA ASP A 21 -25.00 -6.43 5.35
C ASP A 21 -24.58 -6.47 3.88
N GLN A 22 -25.35 -7.15 3.01
CA GLN A 22 -25.10 -7.13 1.56
C GLN A 22 -25.17 -5.72 0.99
N ILE A 23 -26.16 -4.93 1.39
CA ILE A 23 -26.28 -3.51 0.97
C ILE A 23 -25.09 -2.70 1.49
N LEU A 24 -24.64 -2.95 2.73
CA LEU A 24 -23.49 -2.26 3.30
C LEU A 24 -22.19 -2.63 2.58
N GLY A 25 -22.00 -3.89 2.22
CA GLY A 25 -20.88 -4.34 1.39
C GLY A 25 -20.85 -3.65 0.02
N HIS A 26 -22.00 -3.48 -0.62
CA HIS A 26 -22.09 -2.70 -1.86
C HIS A 26 -21.76 -1.20 -1.65
N ALA A 27 -22.10 -0.63 -0.49
CA ALA A 27 -21.71 0.75 -0.16
C ALA A 27 -20.18 0.91 -0.09
N PHE A 28 -19.46 -0.09 0.44
CA PHE A 28 -17.99 -0.12 0.41
C PHE A 28 -17.44 -0.14 -1.02
N THR A 29 -17.95 -1.03 -1.87
CA THR A 29 -17.53 -1.09 -3.28
C THR A 29 -17.77 0.24 -4.00
N LEU A 30 -18.97 0.82 -3.85
CA LEU A 30 -19.30 2.12 -4.45
C LEU A 30 -18.38 3.24 -3.97
N GLN A 31 -17.97 3.22 -2.69
CA GLN A 31 -17.05 4.21 -2.16
C GLN A 31 -15.64 4.05 -2.74
N LEU A 32 -15.14 2.82 -2.88
CA LEU A 32 -13.86 2.55 -3.55
C LEU A 32 -13.87 3.04 -5.00
N ASP A 33 -14.99 2.84 -5.70
CA ASP A 33 -15.22 3.32 -7.08
C ASP A 33 -15.42 4.85 -7.18
N GLY A 34 -15.33 5.60 -6.07
CA GLY A 34 -15.50 7.06 -6.05
C GLY A 34 -16.96 7.53 -6.12
N LYS A 35 -17.94 6.63 -6.04
CA LYS A 35 -19.39 6.93 -6.11
C LYS A 35 -19.97 7.24 -4.73
N GLY A 36 -19.41 8.24 -4.03
CA GLY A 36 -19.72 8.52 -2.63
C GLY A 36 -21.19 8.82 -2.33
N ALA A 37 -21.87 9.58 -3.20
CA ALA A 37 -23.30 9.87 -3.03
C ALA A 37 -24.16 8.59 -3.02
N MET A 38 -23.87 7.66 -3.94
CA MET A 38 -24.56 6.37 -4.01
C MET A 38 -24.19 5.46 -2.83
N SER A 39 -22.91 5.46 -2.42
CA SER A 39 -22.48 4.75 -1.21
C SER A 39 -23.26 5.22 0.03
N ARG A 40 -23.39 6.53 0.24
CA ARG A 40 -24.19 7.10 1.34
C ARG A 40 -25.67 6.69 1.26
N GLN A 41 -26.24 6.63 0.07
CA GLN A 41 -27.61 6.14 -0.12
C GLN A 41 -27.75 4.66 0.26
N TYR A 42 -26.76 3.82 -0.07
CA TYR A 42 -26.77 2.40 0.31
C TYR A 42 -26.62 2.22 1.82
N VAL A 43 -25.74 2.99 2.47
CA VAL A 43 -25.65 3.03 3.95
C VAL A 43 -27.01 3.37 4.56
N HIS A 44 -27.68 4.39 4.02
CA HIS A 44 -29.01 4.78 4.48
C HIS A 44 -30.02 3.64 4.35
N GLN A 45 -30.09 2.95 3.21
CA GLN A 45 -31.04 1.83 3.02
C GLN A 45 -30.70 0.62 3.92
N SER A 46 -29.41 0.33 4.12
CA SER A 46 -28.97 -0.73 5.05
C SER A 46 -29.46 -0.44 6.47
N LEU A 47 -29.26 0.79 6.96
CA LEU A 47 -29.70 1.18 8.31
C LEU A 47 -31.22 1.18 8.47
N ILE A 48 -32.01 1.52 7.43
CA ILE A 48 -33.47 1.36 7.49
C ILE A 48 -33.82 -0.09 7.84
N LEU A 49 -33.24 -1.07 7.14
CA LEU A 49 -33.54 -2.49 7.40
C LEU A 49 -33.12 -2.89 8.82
N THR A 50 -31.93 -2.47 9.26
CA THR A 50 -31.43 -2.75 10.61
C THR A 50 -32.38 -2.21 11.69
N TYR A 51 -32.83 -0.96 11.56
CA TYR A 51 -33.73 -0.33 12.53
C TYR A 51 -35.11 -0.97 12.54
N ILE A 52 -35.66 -1.32 11.37
CA ILE A 52 -36.95 -2.02 11.27
C ILE A 52 -36.88 -3.36 12.00
N MET A 53 -35.80 -4.12 11.83
CA MET A 53 -35.60 -5.41 12.51
C MET A 53 -35.60 -5.27 14.04
N GLN A 54 -34.92 -4.24 14.56
CA GLN A 54 -34.85 -3.98 16.00
C GLN A 54 -36.20 -3.63 16.62
N MET A 55 -37.15 -3.11 15.83
CA MET A 55 -38.50 -2.73 16.30
C MET A 55 -39.52 -3.88 16.24
N GLY A 56 -39.16 -5.05 15.70
CA GLY A 56 -40.01 -6.24 15.70
C GLY A 56 -41.20 -6.19 14.72
N PRO A 57 -42.32 -6.89 14.99
CA PRO A 57 -43.38 -7.17 14.01
C PRO A 57 -44.04 -5.95 13.37
N SER A 58 -44.11 -4.82 14.08
CA SER A 58 -44.65 -3.54 13.57
C SER A 58 -43.56 -2.55 13.15
N GLY A 59 -42.32 -3.02 13.00
CA GLY A 59 -41.14 -2.18 12.84
C GLY A 59 -41.14 -1.31 11.59
N VAL A 60 -41.74 -1.78 10.49
CA VAL A 60 -41.77 -1.01 9.23
C VAL A 60 -42.53 0.30 9.43
N ARG A 61 -43.81 0.22 9.79
CA ARG A 61 -44.64 1.41 10.00
C ARG A 61 -44.06 2.29 11.11
N LEU A 62 -43.68 1.70 12.24
CA LEU A 62 -43.19 2.46 13.39
C LEU A 62 -41.90 3.24 13.09
N PHE A 63 -40.98 2.66 12.32
CA PHE A 63 -39.76 3.34 11.90
C PHE A 63 -40.07 4.55 11.04
N PHE A 64 -40.85 4.36 9.96
CA PHE A 64 -41.16 5.44 9.03
C PHE A 64 -42.00 6.54 9.67
N ASP A 65 -42.96 6.21 10.54
CA ASP A 65 -43.75 7.19 11.30
C ASP A 65 -42.84 8.06 12.20
N ARG A 66 -41.85 7.46 12.87
CA ARG A 66 -40.92 8.16 13.77
C ARG A 66 -39.88 9.02 13.05
N VAL A 67 -39.40 8.59 11.89
CA VAL A 67 -38.35 9.30 11.14
C VAL A 67 -38.93 10.33 10.16
N ALA A 68 -40.21 10.21 9.78
CA ALA A 68 -40.90 11.17 8.92
C ALA A 68 -41.06 12.56 9.57
N SER A 69 -41.15 12.62 10.90
CA SER A 69 -41.31 13.89 11.63
C SER A 69 -39.97 14.39 12.15
N PRO A 70 -39.69 15.71 12.08
CA PRO A 70 -38.54 16.31 12.73
C PRO A 70 -38.54 16.01 14.24
N GLY A 71 -37.37 15.66 14.76
CA GLY A 71 -37.17 15.37 16.17
C GLY A 71 -36.06 14.36 16.40
N ARG A 72 -35.93 13.93 17.66
CA ARG A 72 -34.81 13.11 18.14
C ARG A 72 -34.60 11.83 17.33
N ALA A 73 -35.68 11.15 16.92
CA ALA A 73 -35.55 9.89 16.16
C ALA A 73 -34.95 10.12 14.77
N GLN A 74 -35.39 11.17 14.07
CA GLN A 74 -34.84 11.54 12.77
C GLN A 74 -33.37 11.99 12.89
N GLU A 75 -33.05 12.80 13.89
CA GLU A 75 -31.67 13.25 14.14
C GLU A 75 -30.74 12.08 14.45
N MET A 76 -31.14 11.18 15.35
CA MET A 76 -30.36 9.98 15.69
C MET A 76 -30.11 9.11 14.44
N PHE A 77 -31.15 8.85 13.65
CA PHE A 77 -31.00 8.08 12.42
C PHE A 77 -30.04 8.76 11.42
N ASN A 78 -30.17 10.07 11.21
CA ASN A 78 -29.28 10.82 10.32
C ASN A 78 -27.83 10.83 10.83
N ASN A 79 -27.63 10.95 12.13
CA ASN A 79 -26.30 10.88 12.75
C ASN A 79 -25.66 9.50 12.56
N ASP A 80 -26.43 8.43 12.70
CA ASP A 80 -25.96 7.07 12.46
C ASP A 80 -25.57 6.86 10.99
N VAL A 81 -26.39 7.37 10.05
CA VAL A 81 -26.07 7.34 8.61
C VAL A 81 -24.74 8.06 8.34
N ASN A 82 -24.57 9.26 8.91
CA ASN A 82 -23.35 10.04 8.74
C ASN A 82 -22.13 9.35 9.36
N SER A 83 -22.26 8.87 10.60
CA SER A 83 -21.20 8.15 11.31
C SER A 83 -20.77 6.91 10.55
N ARG A 84 -21.72 6.08 10.12
CA ARG A 84 -21.44 4.86 9.36
C ARG A 84 -20.82 5.16 8.01
N TYR A 85 -21.34 6.15 7.27
CA TYR A 85 -20.76 6.55 5.99
C TYR A 85 -19.33 7.08 6.15
N ASN A 86 -19.07 7.94 7.13
CA ASN A 86 -17.73 8.46 7.41
C ASN A 86 -16.75 7.32 7.73
N HIS A 87 -17.17 6.32 8.51
CA HIS A 87 -16.33 5.16 8.78
C HIS A 87 -16.00 4.38 7.50
N ILE A 88 -16.94 4.23 6.57
CA ILE A 88 -16.67 3.61 5.26
C ILE A 88 -15.67 4.46 4.45
N VAL A 89 -15.84 5.79 4.43
CA VAL A 89 -14.91 6.70 3.75
C VAL A 89 -13.50 6.55 4.28
N GLU A 90 -13.30 6.60 5.60
CA GLU A 90 -11.98 6.45 6.22
C GLU A 90 -11.36 5.08 5.93
N ARG A 91 -12.15 4.00 6.06
CA ARG A 91 -11.67 2.65 5.71
C ARG A 91 -11.25 2.54 4.24
N CYS A 92 -12.01 3.15 3.32
CA CYS A 92 -11.67 3.14 1.90
C CYS A 92 -10.42 3.97 1.59
N LYS A 93 -10.16 5.06 2.32
CA LYS A 93 -8.91 5.84 2.20
C LYS A 93 -7.70 5.00 2.60
N VAL A 94 -7.78 4.30 3.74
CA VAL A 94 -6.70 3.42 4.20
C VAL A 94 -6.40 2.35 3.16
N ILE A 95 -7.42 1.65 2.63
CA ILE A 95 -7.23 0.62 1.61
C ILE A 95 -6.61 1.17 0.31
N LYS A 96 -6.98 2.40 -0.10
CA LYS A 96 -6.36 3.04 -1.27
C LYS A 96 -4.90 3.40 -1.00
N GLY A 97 -4.60 3.97 0.17
CA GLY A 97 -3.22 4.27 0.58
C GLY A 97 -2.34 3.02 0.68
N GLU A 98 -2.86 1.93 1.25
CA GLU A 98 -2.17 0.64 1.27
C GLU A 98 -1.89 0.14 -0.15
N ARG A 99 -2.89 0.15 -1.05
CA ARG A 99 -2.67 -0.26 -2.45
C ARG A 99 -1.66 0.61 -3.18
N GLU A 100 -1.63 1.91 -2.90
CA GLU A 100 -0.66 2.84 -3.45
C GLU A 100 0.75 2.54 -2.94
N GLN A 101 0.90 2.21 -1.65
CA GLN A 101 2.16 1.74 -1.06
C GLN A 101 2.63 0.39 -1.63
N TYR A 102 1.72 -0.53 -1.95
CA TYR A 102 2.05 -1.81 -2.62
C TYR A 102 2.26 -1.68 -4.14
N THR A 103 2.00 -0.51 -4.74
CA THR A 103 2.38 -0.20 -6.13
C THR A 103 3.70 0.53 -6.25
N GLU A 104 4.28 1.01 -5.14
CA GLU A 104 5.74 1.10 -5.11
C GLU A 104 6.24 -0.35 -5.08
N PRO A 105 7.08 -0.78 -6.04
CA PRO A 105 7.60 -2.13 -6.01
C PRO A 105 8.23 -2.32 -4.64
N GLU A 106 7.80 -3.37 -3.93
CA GLU A 106 8.55 -3.88 -2.79
C GLU A 106 9.97 -4.06 -3.31
N VAL A 107 10.86 -3.13 -2.91
CA VAL A 107 12.19 -3.00 -3.46
C VAL A 107 12.94 -4.21 -2.92
N GLU A 108 12.91 -5.34 -3.64
CA GLU A 108 13.80 -6.47 -3.38
C GLU A 108 15.22 -5.91 -3.44
N SER A 109 15.76 -5.53 -2.29
CA SER A 109 17.05 -4.89 -2.17
C SER A 109 18.12 -5.97 -2.15
N ILE A 110 19.17 -5.81 -2.94
CA ILE A 110 20.29 -6.73 -2.96
C ILE A 110 21.22 -6.43 -1.79
N GLN A 111 21.55 -7.45 -1.00
CA GLN A 111 22.62 -7.39 -0.03
C GLN A 111 23.76 -8.32 -0.45
N LEU A 112 24.98 -7.77 -0.49
CA LEU A 112 26.20 -8.53 -0.72
C LEU A 112 26.73 -9.08 0.61
N GLN A 113 27.01 -10.38 0.65
CA GLN A 113 27.68 -11.05 1.76
C GLN A 113 28.98 -11.70 1.29
N CYS A 114 29.99 -11.74 2.17
CA CYS A 114 31.19 -12.56 2.01
C CYS A 114 31.07 -13.78 2.93
N ASP A 115 31.32 -14.98 2.41
CA ASP A 115 31.33 -16.21 3.23
C ASP A 115 32.38 -16.19 4.35
N ASP A 116 33.48 -15.45 4.16
CA ASP A 116 34.50 -15.21 5.18
C ASP A 116 34.49 -13.74 5.61
N PRO A 117 34.16 -13.42 6.88
CA PRO A 117 34.14 -12.05 7.38
C PRO A 117 35.53 -11.37 7.43
N ASN A 118 36.62 -12.10 7.18
CA ASN A 118 37.97 -11.59 7.01
C ASN A 118 38.45 -11.64 5.54
N ALA A 119 37.61 -12.04 4.57
CA ALA A 119 37.97 -11.99 3.17
C ALA A 119 38.30 -10.54 2.75
N PRO A 120 39.44 -10.29 2.09
CA PRO A 120 39.78 -8.97 1.61
C PRO A 120 38.87 -8.59 0.44
N ILE A 121 38.01 -7.60 0.65
CA ILE A 121 37.23 -7.00 -0.43
C ILE A 121 38.12 -5.97 -1.12
N ARG A 122 38.31 -6.12 -2.43
CA ARG A 122 39.10 -5.20 -3.23
C ARG A 122 38.16 -4.34 -4.06
N ILE A 123 38.01 -3.10 -3.63
CA ILE A 123 37.30 -2.07 -4.40
C ILE A 123 38.33 -1.23 -5.14
N SER A 124 38.25 -1.18 -6.47
CA SER A 124 39.19 -0.45 -7.33
C SER A 124 38.42 0.57 -8.16
N VAL A 125 38.44 1.83 -7.73
CA VAL A 125 37.80 2.93 -8.47
C VAL A 125 38.81 3.56 -9.42
N PRO A 126 38.45 3.84 -10.69
CA PRO A 126 39.35 4.52 -11.63
C PRO A 126 39.58 5.98 -11.22
N ASP A 127 40.81 6.47 -11.40
CA ASP A 127 41.16 7.88 -11.17
C ASP A 127 40.81 8.72 -12.41
N GLU A 128 39.74 9.51 -12.29
CA GLU A 128 39.26 10.42 -13.33
C GLU A 128 40.27 11.51 -13.70
N SER A 129 41.24 11.81 -12.84
CA SER A 129 42.27 12.84 -13.05
C SER A 129 43.50 12.30 -13.77
N ASN A 130 43.63 10.98 -13.89
CA ASN A 130 44.78 10.34 -14.51
C ASN A 130 44.53 10.10 -16.01
N PRO A 131 45.29 10.74 -16.92
CA PRO A 131 45.13 10.56 -18.37
C PRO A 131 45.56 9.19 -18.89
N GLU A 132 46.31 8.40 -18.10
CA GLU A 132 46.74 7.03 -18.44
C GLU A 132 45.75 5.95 -17.95
N GLU A 133 44.73 6.35 -17.18
CA GLU A 133 43.67 5.47 -16.70
C GLU A 133 42.78 5.00 -17.87
N ASP A 134 42.23 3.80 -17.73
CA ASP A 134 41.35 3.22 -18.74
C ASP A 134 40.08 4.07 -18.93
N GLN A 135 39.97 4.67 -20.10
CA GLN A 135 38.85 5.53 -20.49
C GLN A 135 37.51 4.79 -20.51
N GLU A 136 37.49 3.48 -20.75
CA GLU A 136 36.28 2.66 -20.70
C GLU A 136 35.84 2.42 -19.25
N ARG A 137 36.80 2.15 -18.34
CA ARG A 137 36.52 2.08 -16.89
C ARG A 137 35.96 3.40 -16.35
N ILE A 138 36.54 4.54 -16.73
CA ILE A 138 36.02 5.86 -16.32
C ILE A 138 34.58 6.07 -16.81
N LYS A 139 34.26 5.66 -18.04
CA LYS A 139 32.89 5.78 -18.58
C LYS A 139 31.89 4.90 -17.83
N LEU A 140 32.26 3.65 -17.55
CA LEU A 140 31.43 2.73 -16.77
C LEU A 140 31.20 3.30 -15.37
N PHE A 141 32.24 3.82 -14.70
CA PHE A 141 32.12 4.45 -13.39
C PHE A 141 31.15 5.64 -13.40
N LYS A 142 31.24 6.52 -14.40
CA LYS A 142 30.37 7.68 -14.56
C LYS A 142 28.92 7.34 -14.91
N SER A 143 28.67 6.16 -15.48
CA SER A 143 27.32 5.73 -15.83
C SER A 143 26.48 5.31 -14.62
N MET A 144 27.14 5.00 -13.48
CA MET A 144 26.46 4.58 -12.25
C MET A 144 25.87 5.78 -11.48
N PRO A 145 24.84 5.58 -10.63
CA PRO A 145 24.31 6.62 -9.75
C PRO A 145 25.38 7.19 -8.81
N THR A 146 25.31 8.50 -8.53
CA THR A 146 26.29 9.18 -7.66
C THR A 146 26.39 8.54 -6.28
N VAL A 147 25.26 8.12 -5.71
CA VAL A 147 25.21 7.43 -4.40
C VAL A 147 26.05 6.15 -4.41
N PHE A 148 26.00 5.38 -5.51
CA PHE A 148 26.76 4.15 -5.64
C PHE A 148 28.25 4.40 -5.95
N GLN A 149 28.55 5.44 -6.73
CA GLN A 149 29.93 5.89 -6.95
C GLN A 149 30.64 6.30 -5.65
N GLU A 150 29.94 7.02 -4.77
CA GLU A 150 30.46 7.42 -3.46
C GLU A 150 30.72 6.20 -2.57
N ALA A 151 29.80 5.23 -2.56
CA ALA A 151 29.98 3.98 -1.83
C ALA A 151 31.21 3.19 -2.30
N LEU A 152 31.45 3.11 -3.62
CA LEU A 152 32.66 2.49 -4.15
C LEU A 152 33.93 3.27 -3.77
N LYS A 153 33.87 4.61 -3.72
CA LYS A 153 34.99 5.46 -3.26
C LYS A 153 35.30 5.29 -1.77
N GLU A 154 34.28 5.00 -0.95
CA GLU A 154 34.44 4.71 0.48
C GLU A 154 35.19 3.40 0.72
N GLY A 155 35.08 2.44 -0.20
CA GLY A 155 35.91 1.24 -0.20
C GLY A 155 35.47 0.15 0.79
N THR A 156 34.25 0.22 1.33
CA THR A 156 33.72 -0.73 2.31
C THR A 156 32.46 -1.45 1.80
N LEU A 157 32.28 -2.72 2.19
CA LEU A 157 31.09 -3.50 1.85
C LEU A 157 29.82 -2.89 2.43
N GLU A 158 29.92 -2.32 3.64
CA GLU A 158 28.81 -1.66 4.33
C GLU A 158 28.30 -0.46 3.53
N ALA A 159 29.20 0.36 2.98
CA ALA A 159 28.83 1.50 2.14
C ALA A 159 28.13 1.04 0.85
N VAL A 160 28.66 0.00 0.20
CA VAL A 160 28.08 -0.58 -1.02
C VAL A 160 26.69 -1.16 -0.74
N ASN A 161 26.52 -1.94 0.33
CA ASN A 161 25.23 -2.49 0.74
C ASN A 161 24.22 -1.41 1.09
N LYS A 162 24.65 -0.35 1.77
CA LYS A 162 23.79 0.80 2.08
C LYS A 162 23.32 1.52 0.81
N ALA A 163 24.16 1.63 -0.20
CA ALA A 163 23.76 2.18 -1.50
C ALA A 163 22.77 1.24 -2.21
N LEU A 164 23.04 -0.08 -2.25
CA LEU A 164 22.15 -1.08 -2.86
C LEU A 164 20.77 -1.15 -2.18
N ALA A 165 20.69 -0.91 -0.87
CA ALA A 165 19.43 -0.87 -0.13
C ALA A 165 18.46 0.23 -0.60
N THR A 166 18.96 1.24 -1.31
CA THR A 166 18.15 2.34 -1.85
C THR A 166 17.78 2.15 -3.32
N ILE A 167 18.26 1.06 -3.95
CA ILE A 167 18.15 0.81 -5.38
C ILE A 167 17.28 -0.45 -5.61
N PRO A 168 16.32 -0.43 -6.54
CA PRO A 168 15.54 -1.61 -6.91
C PRO A 168 16.39 -2.78 -7.37
N GLY A 169 16.04 -4.01 -6.96
CA GLY A 169 16.75 -5.24 -7.31
C GLY A 169 17.19 -5.34 -8.77
N PRO A 170 16.31 -5.13 -9.77
CA PRO A 170 16.70 -5.18 -11.19
C PRO A 170 17.76 -4.14 -11.58
N GLU A 171 17.75 -2.97 -10.96
CA GLU A 171 18.75 -1.91 -11.20
C GLU A 171 20.04 -2.21 -10.42
N ALA A 172 19.93 -2.76 -9.22
CA ALA A 172 21.06 -3.22 -8.42
C ALA A 172 21.85 -4.35 -9.13
N GLU A 173 21.17 -5.32 -9.76
CA GLU A 173 21.82 -6.35 -10.59
C GLU A 173 22.59 -5.76 -11.78
N GLN A 174 22.02 -4.74 -12.44
CA GLN A 174 22.69 -4.05 -13.55
C GLN A 174 23.97 -3.35 -13.08
N LEU A 175 23.92 -2.69 -11.91
CA LEU A 175 25.09 -2.03 -11.33
C LEU A 175 26.18 -3.02 -10.94
N LEU A 176 25.81 -4.17 -10.36
CA LEU A 176 26.77 -5.24 -10.08
C LEU A 176 27.39 -5.81 -11.36
N GLY A 177 26.61 -5.92 -12.45
CA GLY A 177 27.12 -6.27 -13.77
C GLY A 177 28.15 -5.25 -14.31
N ILE A 178 27.90 -3.95 -14.13
CA ILE A 178 28.86 -2.88 -14.48
C ILE A 178 30.12 -2.97 -13.62
N CYS A 179 29.99 -3.24 -12.32
CA CYS A 179 31.13 -3.46 -11.43
C CYS A 179 32.02 -4.63 -11.87
N GLY A 180 31.41 -5.73 -12.32
CA GLY A 180 32.14 -6.87 -12.87
C GLY A 180 32.87 -6.54 -14.19
N GLN A 181 32.24 -5.76 -15.07
CA GLN A 181 32.87 -5.32 -16.34
C GLN A 181 34.03 -4.35 -16.12
N GLY A 182 33.89 -3.44 -15.15
CA GLY A 182 34.89 -2.42 -14.84
C GLY A 182 35.97 -2.87 -13.87
N ASP A 183 35.89 -4.11 -13.34
CA ASP A 183 36.75 -4.61 -12.27
C ASP A 183 36.77 -3.62 -11.08
N PHE A 184 35.58 -3.14 -10.68
CA PHE A 184 35.44 -2.16 -9.60
C PHE A 184 35.28 -2.81 -8.24
N LEU A 185 34.73 -4.03 -8.21
CA LEU A 185 34.44 -4.77 -6.99
C LEU A 185 34.86 -6.23 -7.20
N VAL A 186 35.91 -6.64 -6.50
CA VAL A 186 36.38 -8.03 -6.46
C VAL A 186 36.27 -8.52 -5.03
N ILE A 187 35.50 -9.60 -4.85
CA ILE A 187 35.35 -10.29 -3.58
C ILE A 187 36.08 -11.63 -3.72
N ASP A 188 37.16 -11.83 -2.96
CA ASP A 188 37.85 -13.12 -2.89
C ASP A 188 37.00 -14.12 -2.06
N GLY A 189 35.88 -14.61 -2.65
CA GLY A 189 34.89 -15.52 -2.04
C GLY A 189 33.72 -15.81 -3.00
N GLU A 190 32.89 -16.82 -2.72
CA GLU A 190 31.63 -17.00 -3.47
C GLU A 190 30.66 -15.87 -3.11
N ILE A 191 30.03 -15.24 -4.12
CA ILE A 191 29.06 -14.17 -3.89
C ILE A 191 27.71 -14.83 -3.64
N VAL A 192 27.24 -14.79 -2.40
CA VAL A 192 25.86 -15.15 -2.06
C VAL A 192 25.03 -13.87 -2.08
N VAL A 193 24.12 -13.77 -3.04
CA VAL A 193 23.08 -12.74 -3.07
C VAL A 193 21.89 -13.28 -2.30
N ASP A 194 21.62 -12.74 -1.11
CA ASP A 194 20.40 -13.06 -0.37
C ASP A 194 19.32 -11.99 -0.67
N PRO A 195 18.23 -12.35 -1.36
CA PRO A 195 17.15 -11.42 -1.65
C PRO A 195 16.18 -11.17 -0.46
N ASN A 196 16.35 -11.81 0.71
CA ASN A 196 15.31 -11.89 1.74
C ASN A 196 15.67 -11.40 3.16
N GLU A 197 16.77 -10.68 3.38
CA GLU A 197 17.12 -10.23 4.74
C GLU A 197 16.68 -8.78 5.05
N GLU A 198 15.74 -8.61 5.99
CA GLU A 198 15.30 -7.30 6.48
C GLU A 198 16.47 -6.54 7.14
N PRO A 199 16.62 -5.22 6.92
CA PRO A 199 17.71 -4.46 7.51
C PRO A 199 17.64 -4.53 9.03
N SER A 200 18.72 -5.04 9.62
CA SER A 200 18.87 -5.20 11.07
C SER A 200 18.69 -3.84 11.74
N LYS A 201 17.58 -3.66 12.47
CA LYS A 201 17.35 -2.45 13.28
C LYS A 201 18.39 -2.38 14.39
N GLN A 202 19.33 -1.43 14.30
CA GLN A 202 20.10 -0.93 15.44
C GLN A 202 19.43 0.31 16.01
#